data_AF-A0A7Y2YPH3-F1
#
_entry.id   AF-A0A7Y2YPH3-F1
#
_cell.length_a   1.000
_cell.length_b   1.000
_cell.length_c   1.000
_cell.angle_alpha   90.00
_cell.angle_beta   90.00
_cell.angle_gamma   90.00
#
_symmetry.space_group_name_H-M   'P 1'
#
loop_
_entity.id
_entity.type
_entity.pdbx_description
1 polymer ?
#
loop_
_entity_poly.entity_id
_entity_poly.type
_entity_poly.pdbx_seq_one_letter_code
_entity_poly.pdbx_strand_id
1 'polypeptide(L)' 'MKMKNVSNLKLLLVVALCASVVGCKRSSSSGNVDSATGWKINDKKGGFQYNTNFKEQETPPGTTFIEGGTFTMGRV' A
#
# COMPACT_ATOMS: atom_id res chain seq x y z
N MET A 1 -53.10 19.11 -11.59
CA MET A 1 -52.54 18.10 -10.66
C MET A 1 -51.10 18.49 -10.34
N LYS A 2 -50.79 18.96 -9.13
CA LYS A 2 -49.42 19.42 -8.80
C LYS A 2 -48.48 18.21 -8.80
N MET A 3 -47.50 18.18 -9.71
CA MET A 3 -46.46 17.15 -9.83
C MET A 3 -45.44 17.26 -8.68
N LYS A 4 -45.87 16.88 -7.46
CA LYS A 4 -45.01 16.89 -6.25
C LYS A 4 -43.89 15.85 -6.39
N ASN A 5 -44.22 14.71 -6.98
CA ASN A 5 -43.34 13.53 -7.06
C ASN A 5 -42.20 13.74 -8.08
N VAL A 6 -42.44 14.52 -9.14
CA VAL A 6 -41.42 14.83 -10.17
C VAL A 6 -40.35 15.76 -9.60
N SER A 7 -40.74 16.70 -8.72
CA SER A 7 -39.78 17.57 -8.02
C SER A 7 -38.88 16.78 -7.07
N ASN A 8 -39.45 15.82 -6.32
CA ASN A 8 -38.68 14.94 -5.44
C ASN A 8 -37.74 14.00 -6.21
N LEU A 9 -38.17 13.52 -7.39
CA LEU A 9 -37.32 12.70 -8.27
C LEU A 9 -36.12 13.48 -8.80
N LYS A 10 -36.31 14.75 -9.19
CA LYS A 10 -35.20 15.62 -9.61
C LYS A 10 -34.23 15.90 -8.46
N LEU A 11 -34.75 16.12 -7.25
CA LEU A 11 -33.91 16.31 -6.06
C LEU A 11 -33.04 15.09 -5.79
N LEU A 12 -33.61 13.88 -5.86
CA LEU A 12 -32.88 12.63 -5.63
C LEU A 12 -31.80 12.38 -6.70
N LEU A 13 -32.08 12.73 -7.96
CA LEU A 13 -31.12 12.64 -9.05
C LEU A 13 -29.91 13.58 -8.85
N VAL A 14 -30.15 14.80 -8.38
CA VAL A 14 -29.10 15.78 -8.07
C VAL A 14 -28.23 15.30 -6.91
N VAL A 15 -28.83 14.74 -5.85
CA VAL A 15 -28.09 14.18 -4.71
C VAL A 15 -27.22 13.00 -5.14
N ALA A 16 -27.72 12.10 -6.00
CA ALA A 16 -26.95 10.98 -6.53
C ALA A 16 -25.75 11.44 -7.38
N LEU A 17 -25.93 12.46 -8.22
CA LEU A 17 -24.84 13.07 -8.99
C LEU A 17 -23.78 13.69 -8.07
N CYS A 18 -24.18 14.44 -7.05
CA CYS A 18 -23.25 14.99 -6.06
C CYS A 18 -22.51 13.90 -5.26
N ALA A 19 -23.17 12.80 -4.92
CA ALA A 19 -22.53 11.69 -4.21
C ALA A 19 -21.47 10.97 -5.08
N SER A 20 -21.70 10.87 -6.40
CA SER A 20 -20.77 10.23 -7.32
C SER A 20 -19.43 10.96 -7.47
N VAL A 21 -19.40 12.29 -7.33
CA VAL A 21 -18.16 13.08 -7.41
C VAL A 21 -17.34 13.03 -6.11
N VAL A 22 -17.98 12.81 -4.96
CA VAL A 22 -17.30 12.69 -3.66
C VAL A 22 -16.91 11.23 -3.34
N GLY A 23 -17.63 10.25 -3.89
CA GLY A 23 -17.54 8.83 -3.51
C GLY A 23 -16.32 8.06 -3.99
N CYS A 24 -15.50 8.59 -4.91
CA CYS A 24 -14.40 7.84 -5.53
C CYS A 24 -13.03 8.50 -5.35
N LYS A 25 -12.57 8.67 -4.09
CA LYS A 25 -11.12 8.67 -3.81
C LYS A 25 -10.69 7.25 -3.44
N ARG A 26 -10.36 6.42 -4.43
CA ARG A 26 -9.42 5.31 -4.18
C ARG A 26 -8.07 5.96 -3.89
N SER A 27 -7.78 6.21 -2.61
CA SER A 27 -6.44 6.57 -2.16
C SER A 27 -5.55 5.32 -2.20
N SER A 28 -5.38 4.72 -3.38
CA SER A 28 -4.35 3.71 -3.61
C SER A 28 -3.04 4.40 -3.94
N SER A 29 -2.54 5.20 -3.01
CA SER A 29 -1.19 5.77 -3.10
C SER A 29 -0.26 4.90 -2.27
N SER A 30 0.14 3.76 -2.83
CA SER A 30 1.21 2.95 -2.23
C SER A 30 2.01 2.23 -3.32
N GLY A 31 2.39 2.94 -4.37
CA GLY A 31 3.41 2.43 -5.29
C GLY A 31 4.80 2.34 -4.64
N ASN A 32 5.03 3.09 -3.55
CA ASN A 32 6.32 3.19 -2.86
C ASN A 32 6.16 3.30 -1.33
N VAL A 33 5.12 2.67 -0.78
CA VAL A 33 4.90 2.60 0.67
C VAL A 33 4.70 1.14 1.04
N ASP A 34 5.50 0.67 1.99
CA ASP A 34 5.42 -0.68 2.52
C ASP A 34 4.08 -0.87 3.26
N SER A 35 3.37 -1.96 2.93
CA SER A 35 2.02 -2.21 3.45
C SER A 35 2.00 -2.76 4.88
N ALA A 36 3.10 -3.32 5.37
CA ALA A 36 3.18 -3.87 6.73
C ALA A 36 3.53 -2.77 7.76
N THR A 37 4.37 -1.83 7.37
CA THR A 37 4.94 -0.80 8.25
C THR A 37 4.45 0.62 7.94
N GLY A 38 3.92 0.87 6.74
CA GLY A 38 3.55 2.21 6.29
C GLY A 38 4.74 3.10 5.94
N TRP A 39 5.95 2.55 5.89
CA TRP A 39 7.16 3.33 5.60
C TRP A 39 7.32 3.53 4.09
N LYS A 40 7.85 4.69 3.70
CA LYS A 40 8.22 4.92 2.30
C LYS A 40 9.39 4.02 1.93
N ILE A 41 9.23 3.27 0.85
CA ILE A 41 10.29 2.43 0.29
C ILE A 41 11.35 3.36 -0.28
N ASN A 42 12.61 3.17 0.13
CA ASN A 42 13.77 3.96 -0.33
C ASN A 42 13.72 5.46 0.07
N ASP A 43 13.22 5.80 1.27
CA ASP A 43 13.27 7.18 1.76
C ASP A 43 14.71 7.64 2.08
N LYS A 44 15.03 8.90 1.73
CA LYS A 44 16.34 9.52 1.98
C LYS A 44 16.64 9.73 3.46
N LYS A 45 15.60 9.81 4.31
CA LYS A 45 15.74 9.95 5.76
C LYS A 45 15.94 8.61 6.49
N GLY A 46 16.08 7.51 5.73
CA GLY A 46 16.19 6.15 6.25
C GLY A 46 14.84 5.43 6.26
N GLY A 47 14.88 4.10 6.40
CA GLY A 47 13.69 3.27 6.38
C GLY A 47 13.92 1.91 5.72
N PHE A 48 12.84 1.27 5.27
CA PHE A 48 12.93 0.07 4.44
C PHE A 48 13.55 0.44 3.09
N GLN A 49 14.73 -0.10 2.82
CA GLN A 49 15.43 0.07 1.56
C GLN A 49 15.36 -1.22 0.75
N TYR A 50 14.80 -1.11 -0.45
CA TYR A 50 14.64 -2.20 -1.39
C TYR A 50 15.59 -1.98 -2.57
N ASN A 51 16.63 -2.81 -2.64
CA ASN A 51 17.59 -2.82 -3.73
C ASN A 51 17.64 -4.23 -4.34
N THR A 52 17.45 -4.35 -5.64
CA THR A 52 17.53 -5.62 -6.38
C THR A 52 18.96 -5.99 -6.77
N ASN A 53 19.90 -5.04 -6.66
CA ASN A 53 21.33 -5.23 -6.94
C ASN A 53 22.12 -5.09 -5.64
N PHE A 54 21.82 -5.95 -4.66
CA PHE A 54 22.59 -5.99 -3.42
C PHE A 54 23.99 -6.52 -3.72
N LYS A 55 25.01 -5.76 -3.33
CA LYS A 55 26.36 -6.30 -3.19
C LYS A 55 26.46 -6.88 -1.79
N GLU A 56 26.85 -8.15 -1.72
CA GLU A 56 27.04 -8.85 -0.45
C GLU A 56 28.05 -8.08 0.42
N GLN A 57 27.81 -8.09 1.73
CA GLN A 57 28.75 -7.53 2.68
C GLN A 57 29.96 -8.45 2.81
N GLU A 58 31.18 -7.89 2.80
CA GLU A 58 32.38 -8.67 3.08
C GLU A 58 32.28 -9.32 4.47
N THR A 59 32.44 -10.64 4.51
CA THR A 59 32.40 -11.41 5.74
C THR A 59 33.59 -11.04 6.62
N PRO A 60 33.38 -10.73 7.90
CA PRO A 60 34.48 -10.52 8.85
C PRO A 60 35.45 -11.71 8.89
N PRO A 61 36.73 -11.48 9.23
CA PRO A 61 37.72 -12.55 9.33
C PRO A 61 37.24 -13.69 10.25
N GLY A 62 37.32 -14.93 9.77
CA GLY A 62 36.91 -16.11 10.52
C GLY A 62 35.40 -16.40 10.53
N THR A 63 34.61 -15.70 9.71
CA THR A 63 33.18 -15.97 9.53
C THR A 63 32.87 -16.36 8.10
N THR A 64 31.78 -17.10 7.91
CA THR A 64 31.22 -17.44 6.60
C THR A 64 29.80 -16.89 6.51
N PHE A 65 29.46 -16.30 5.37
CA PHE A 65 28.10 -15.83 5.11
C PHE A 65 27.14 -17.02 5.08
N ILE A 66 26.04 -16.92 5.81
CA ILE A 66 24.95 -17.89 5.77
C ILE A 66 23.78 -17.20 5.08
N GLU A 67 23.34 -17.76 3.96
CA GLU A 67 22.21 -17.22 3.19
C GLU A 67 20.91 -17.27 4.01
N GLY A 68 20.06 -16.27 3.81
CA GLY A 68 18.72 -16.25 4.40
C GLY A 68 17.82 -17.31 3.77
N GLY A 69 17.03 -18.00 4.59
CA GLY A 69 16.10 -19.03 4.13
C GLY A 69 15.25 -19.59 5.26
N THR A 70 14.32 -20.49 4.92
CA THR A 70 13.53 -21.21 5.92
C THR A 70 14.17 -22.55 6.21
N PHE A 71 14.51 -22.80 7.48
CA PHE A 71 15.04 -24.08 7.92
C PHE A 71 14.13 -24.67 8.99
N THR A 72 14.06 -26.01 9.04
CA THR A 72 13.39 -26.72 10.13
C THR A 72 14.45 -27.08 11.16
N MET A 73 14.31 -26.56 12.38
CA MET A 73 15.23 -26.87 13.49
C MET A 73 14.63 -28.00 14.33
N GLY A 74 15.35 -29.13 14.43
CA GLY A 74 14.96 -30.25 15.27
C GLY A 74 15.35 -31.60 14.70
N ARG A 75 15.29 -32.64 15.53
CA ARG A 75 15.41 -34.03 15.10
C ARG A 75 14.03 -34.50 14.63
N VAL A 76 13.97 -35.05 13.41
CA VAL A 76 12.81 -35.81 12.92
C VAL A 76 12.71 -37.17 13.59
#